data_AF-A0AAF0EJR6-F1
#
_entry.id   AF-A0AAF0EJR6-F1
#
_cell.length_a   1.000
_cell.length_b   1.000
_cell.length_c   1.000
_cell.angle_alpha   90.00
_cell.angle_beta   90.00
_cell.angle_gamma   90.00
#
_symmetry.space_group_name_H-M   'P 1'
#
loop_
_entity.id
_entity.type
_entity.pdbx_description
1 polymer ?
#
loop_
_entity_poly.entity_id
_entity_poly.type
_entity_poly.pdbx_seq_one_letter_code
_entity_poly.pdbx_strand_id
1 'polypeptide(L)'
;MGACSYLIKAQLFVLLASVAYMAGCFLLGLPGAQRQYLFLHQVRFPPFAKYDQPHKHGLPLGSVRNFYLNSTDGNQIGTWHFLPQEVYQQHAREVNATHAQLPTDIFEEALRSYPTVIYLHGNGLNRAATFRRRICQQVSERMNVNIVAIDYRGYGDSSGVPSEKGVVDDAYAAVTYVRSHSLDETTSKRPSLTLMGQSLGTAIATQTALRLYREGIYLDSLVLLAAFKALRPMVIEFKLAGIVPMLGFLNYFPYKEEILDHFVHYEFDTMSALEEMVRGFTEDSPVLPPSILLMHASNDPVIPVYHAEDLYNMAEERTQAMTKMSSYHVWSSKVPDLGFVQAIMNKQALLPERRGRLPGTRFVLPRNAAFTYVRLEKGGHDHLLRNNVDALQLMLPQSMTGGDRPAY
;
A
#
# COMPACT_ATOMS: atom_id res chain seq x y z
N MET A 1 -9.08 -43.75 -38.81
CA MET A 1 -8.10 -42.66 -39.07
C MET A 1 -8.35 -41.38 -38.26
N GLY A 2 -9.57 -41.09 -37.78
CA GLY A 2 -9.86 -39.85 -37.02
C GLY A 2 -9.19 -39.72 -35.64
N ALA A 3 -9.12 -40.79 -34.85
CA ALA A 3 -8.57 -40.73 -33.48
C ALA A 3 -7.04 -40.52 -33.44
N CYS A 4 -6.29 -41.09 -34.39
CA CYS A 4 -4.84 -40.93 -34.49
C CYS A 4 -4.45 -39.49 -34.89
N SER A 5 -5.22 -38.86 -35.78
CA SER A 5 -5.03 -37.45 -36.14
C SER A 5 -5.36 -36.50 -34.98
N TYR A 6 -6.35 -36.84 -34.14
CA TYR A 6 -6.67 -36.06 -32.95
C TYR A 6 -5.56 -36.12 -31.88
N LEU A 7 -5.01 -37.31 -31.62
CA LEU A 7 -3.91 -37.49 -30.66
C LEU A 7 -2.65 -36.74 -31.09
N ILE A 8 -2.29 -36.78 -32.38
CA ILE A 8 -1.14 -36.03 -32.91
C ILE A 8 -1.35 -34.53 -32.77
N LYS A 9 -2.55 -34.01 -33.06
CA LYS A 9 -2.89 -32.59 -32.87
C LYS A 9 -2.83 -32.18 -31.39
N ALA A 10 -3.31 -33.04 -30.49
CA ALA A 10 -3.24 -32.80 -29.05
C ALA A 10 -1.79 -32.77 -28.53
N GLN A 11 -0.95 -33.72 -28.98
CA GLN A 11 0.48 -33.75 -28.64
C GLN A 11 1.23 -32.52 -29.18
N LEU A 12 0.94 -32.12 -30.42
CA LEU A 12 1.52 -30.92 -31.02
C LEU A 12 1.09 -29.65 -30.25
N PHE A 13 -0.17 -29.57 -29.83
CA PHE A 13 -0.65 -28.45 -29.02
C PHE A 13 0.07 -28.39 -27.67
N VAL A 14 0.22 -29.52 -26.96
CA VAL A 14 0.94 -29.59 -25.70
C VAL A 14 2.41 -29.18 -25.90
N LEU A 15 3.07 -29.68 -26.94
CA LEU A 15 4.45 -29.32 -27.25
C LEU A 15 4.60 -27.82 -27.53
N LEU A 16 3.72 -27.25 -28.36
CA LEU A 16 3.73 -25.81 -28.66
C LEU A 16 3.47 -24.96 -27.41
N ALA A 17 2.53 -25.39 -26.55
CA ALA A 17 2.25 -24.73 -25.29
C ALA A 17 3.46 -24.79 -24.34
N SER A 18 4.14 -25.93 -24.24
CA SER A 18 5.37 -26.07 -23.44
C SER A 18 6.51 -25.21 -23.98
N VAL A 19 6.71 -25.16 -25.31
CA VAL A 19 7.72 -24.31 -25.93
C VAL A 19 7.39 -22.82 -25.71
N ALA A 20 6.13 -22.42 -25.88
CA ALA A 20 5.71 -21.04 -25.62
C ALA A 20 5.88 -20.65 -24.14
N TYR A 21 5.57 -21.57 -23.21
CA TYR A 21 5.78 -21.37 -21.79
C TYR A 21 7.27 -21.21 -21.47
N MET A 22 8.14 -22.11 -21.94
CA MET A 22 9.59 -22.03 -21.72
C MET A 22 10.19 -20.76 -22.36
N ALA A 23 9.72 -20.37 -23.53
CA ALA A 23 10.12 -19.11 -24.17
C ALA A 23 9.67 -17.90 -23.33
N GLY A 24 8.45 -17.90 -22.80
CA GLY A 24 7.96 -16.87 -21.89
C GLY A 24 8.78 -16.78 -20.60
N CYS A 25 9.18 -17.92 -20.05
CA CYS A 25 10.08 -17.98 -18.90
C CYS A 25 11.45 -17.40 -19.25
N PHE A 26 12.05 -17.74 -20.39
CA PHE A 26 13.34 -17.18 -20.80
C PHE A 26 13.26 -15.67 -21.04
N LEU A 27 12.15 -15.19 -21.62
CA LEU A 27 11.91 -13.75 -21.83
C LEU A 27 11.90 -12.98 -20.51
N LEU A 28 11.44 -13.56 -19.40
CA LEU A 28 11.48 -12.91 -18.08
C LEU A 28 12.90 -12.65 -17.56
N GLY A 29 13.94 -13.18 -18.21
CA GLY A 29 15.34 -12.87 -17.88
C GLY A 29 15.83 -11.60 -18.56
N LEU A 30 15.11 -11.12 -19.57
CA LEU A 30 15.40 -9.85 -20.22
C LEU A 30 14.92 -8.70 -19.31
N PRO A 31 15.77 -7.71 -18.99
CA PRO A 31 15.42 -6.63 -18.07
C PRO A 31 14.14 -5.88 -18.45
N GLY A 32 13.91 -5.64 -19.75
CA GLY A 32 12.71 -4.97 -20.24
C GLY A 32 11.41 -5.75 -20.01
N ALA A 33 11.45 -7.06 -20.24
CA ALA A 33 10.30 -7.93 -20.04
C ALA A 33 10.03 -8.17 -18.55
N GLN A 34 11.08 -8.36 -17.74
CA GLN A 34 10.94 -8.49 -16.29
C GLN A 34 10.35 -7.22 -15.66
N ARG A 35 10.82 -6.05 -16.09
CA ARG A 35 10.23 -4.76 -15.71
C ARG A 35 8.76 -4.69 -16.05
N GLN A 36 8.40 -5.03 -17.29
CA GLN A 36 7.01 -4.99 -17.70
C GLN A 36 6.17 -6.02 -16.94
N TYR A 37 6.74 -7.13 -16.52
CA TYR A 37 6.05 -8.11 -15.68
C TYR A 37 5.86 -7.61 -14.24
N LEU A 38 6.92 -7.09 -13.62
CA LEU A 38 6.93 -6.60 -12.23
C LEU A 38 6.07 -5.34 -12.05
N PHE A 39 6.11 -4.41 -12.99
CA PHE A 39 5.38 -3.15 -12.89
C PHE A 39 4.09 -3.17 -13.69
N LEU A 40 4.06 -3.84 -14.84
CA LEU A 40 2.92 -3.82 -15.76
C LEU A 40 2.50 -2.39 -16.16
N HIS A 41 3.45 -1.45 -16.12
CA HIS A 41 3.27 -0.01 -16.31
C HIS A 41 2.71 0.38 -17.69
N GLN A 42 3.01 -0.41 -18.74
CA GLN A 42 2.44 -0.16 -20.07
C GLN A 42 0.95 -0.54 -20.19
N VAL A 43 0.39 -1.26 -19.21
CA VAL A 43 -1.05 -1.59 -19.21
C VAL A 43 -1.83 -0.41 -18.65
N ARG A 44 -2.20 0.50 -19.56
CA ARG A 44 -2.98 1.70 -19.26
C ARG A 44 -4.47 1.39 -19.26
N PHE A 45 -4.99 1.05 -18.10
CA PHE A 45 -6.42 0.83 -17.91
C PHE A 45 -6.94 1.62 -16.68
N PRO A 46 -8.07 2.36 -16.82
CA PRO A 46 -8.94 2.43 -18.00
C PRO A 46 -8.27 3.11 -19.20
N PRO A 47 -8.60 2.70 -20.45
CA PRO A 47 -8.00 3.28 -21.64
C PRO A 47 -8.45 4.73 -21.81
N PHE A 48 -7.56 5.59 -22.34
CA PHE A 48 -7.83 7.02 -22.58
C PHE A 48 -8.33 7.78 -21.34
N ALA A 49 -7.82 7.42 -20.16
CA ALA A 49 -8.20 8.07 -18.92
C ALA A 49 -7.91 9.59 -18.95
N LYS A 50 -8.89 10.41 -18.56
CA LYS A 50 -8.75 11.86 -18.41
C LYS A 50 -8.34 12.20 -16.98
N TYR A 51 -7.04 12.28 -16.73
CA TYR A 51 -6.52 12.46 -15.36
C TYR A 51 -6.79 13.86 -14.79
N ASP A 52 -6.86 14.87 -15.66
CA ASP A 52 -7.25 16.25 -15.35
C ASP A 52 -8.72 16.39 -14.91
N GLN A 53 -9.54 15.36 -15.16
CA GLN A 53 -10.98 15.36 -14.88
C GLN A 53 -11.39 14.15 -14.02
N PRO A 54 -11.01 14.10 -12.72
CA PRO A 54 -11.32 12.97 -11.83
C PRO A 54 -12.82 12.62 -11.77
N HIS A 55 -13.69 13.61 -11.89
CA HIS A 55 -15.14 13.43 -11.86
C HIS A 55 -15.68 12.54 -12.99
N LYS A 56 -15.01 12.50 -14.15
CA LYS A 56 -15.38 11.60 -15.27
C LYS A 56 -15.14 10.13 -14.98
N HIS A 57 -14.40 9.84 -13.92
CA HIS A 57 -14.19 8.49 -13.45
C HIS A 57 -15.22 8.10 -12.37
N GLY A 58 -16.14 8.99 -11.97
CA GLY A 58 -17.15 8.70 -10.95
C GLY A 58 -16.75 9.14 -9.54
N LEU A 59 -15.83 10.10 -9.45
CA LEU A 59 -15.56 10.85 -8.22
C LEU A 59 -16.48 12.09 -8.17
N PRO A 60 -16.88 12.58 -6.98
CA PRO A 60 -17.59 13.84 -6.89
C PRO A 60 -16.80 14.99 -7.53
N LEU A 61 -17.50 15.92 -8.19
CA LEU A 61 -16.86 17.11 -8.73
C LEU A 61 -16.25 17.92 -7.58
N GLY A 62 -15.05 18.47 -7.76
CA GLY A 62 -14.38 19.30 -6.75
C GLY A 62 -13.77 18.55 -5.55
N SER A 63 -14.10 17.27 -5.32
CA SER A 63 -13.51 16.52 -4.20
C SER A 63 -12.07 16.05 -4.44
N VAL A 64 -11.62 16.08 -5.70
CA VAL A 64 -10.28 15.64 -6.11
C VAL A 64 -9.67 16.63 -7.10
N ARG A 65 -8.44 17.07 -6.86
CA ARG A 65 -7.64 17.82 -7.83
C ARG A 65 -6.57 16.94 -8.47
N ASN A 66 -6.21 17.27 -9.71
CA ASN A 66 -5.07 16.68 -10.41
C ASN A 66 -3.91 17.68 -10.48
N PHE A 67 -2.70 17.20 -10.25
CA PHE A 67 -1.47 17.97 -10.40
C PHE A 67 -0.29 17.03 -10.64
N TYR A 68 0.90 17.60 -10.82
CA TYR A 68 2.11 16.85 -11.09
C TYR A 68 3.20 17.18 -10.09
N LEU A 69 3.87 16.14 -9.60
CA LEU A 69 5.05 16.24 -8.76
C LEU A 69 6.30 16.06 -9.61
N ASN A 70 7.39 16.69 -9.21
CA ASN A 70 8.71 16.38 -9.77
C ASN A 70 9.40 15.39 -8.84
N SER A 71 9.72 14.22 -9.37
CA SER A 71 10.62 13.26 -8.74
C SER A 71 12.01 13.90 -8.50
N THR A 72 12.81 13.30 -7.62
CA THR A 72 14.17 13.76 -7.29
C THR A 72 15.10 13.87 -8.51
N ASP A 73 14.80 13.13 -9.58
CA ASP A 73 15.51 13.12 -10.85
C ASP A 73 14.79 13.86 -11.99
N GLY A 74 13.75 14.65 -11.67
CA GLY A 74 13.05 15.51 -12.62
C GLY A 74 11.93 14.84 -13.42
N ASN A 75 11.65 13.54 -13.20
CA ASN A 75 10.47 12.91 -13.80
C ASN A 75 9.17 13.53 -13.27
N GLN A 76 8.22 13.75 -14.17
CA GLN A 76 6.91 14.29 -13.84
C GLN A 76 5.95 13.17 -13.45
N ILE A 77 5.42 13.24 -12.23
CA ILE A 77 4.63 12.19 -11.58
C ILE A 77 3.18 12.68 -11.43
N GLY A 78 2.28 12.05 -12.17
CA GLY A 78 0.86 12.33 -12.14
C GLY A 78 0.24 11.99 -10.78
N THR A 79 -0.45 12.97 -10.19
CA THR A 79 -0.90 12.90 -8.80
C THR A 79 -2.34 13.38 -8.64
N TRP A 80 -3.11 12.66 -7.83
CA TRP A 80 -4.43 13.09 -7.37
C TRP A 80 -4.45 13.36 -5.88
N HIS A 81 -5.06 14.47 -5.48
CA HIS A 81 -5.28 14.83 -4.08
C HIS A 81 -6.78 14.83 -3.79
N PHE A 82 -7.22 13.92 -2.92
CA PHE A 82 -8.59 13.80 -2.41
C PHE A 82 -8.75 14.59 -1.12
N LEU A 83 -9.80 15.41 -1.03
CA LEU A 83 -10.12 16.20 0.15
C LEU A 83 -10.77 15.35 1.25
N PRO A 84 -10.49 15.66 2.54
CA PRO A 84 -11.28 15.18 3.67
C PRO A 84 -12.77 15.46 3.44
N GLN A 85 -13.62 14.55 3.91
CA GLN A 85 -15.06 14.65 3.70
C GLN A 85 -15.66 15.95 4.25
N GLU A 86 -15.22 16.37 5.42
CA GLU A 86 -15.73 17.59 6.06
C GLU A 86 -15.40 18.84 5.23
N VAL A 87 -14.18 18.93 4.70
CA VAL A 87 -13.76 20.04 3.83
C VAL A 87 -14.60 20.04 2.56
N TYR A 88 -14.75 18.90 1.90
CA TYR A 88 -15.57 18.81 0.70
C TYR A 88 -17.04 19.20 0.96
N GLN A 89 -17.63 18.76 2.08
CA GLN A 89 -19.01 19.07 2.44
C GLN A 89 -19.27 20.55 2.66
N GLN A 90 -18.29 21.29 3.18
CA GLN A 90 -18.40 22.75 3.37
C GLN A 90 -18.55 23.48 2.02
N HIS A 91 -17.90 22.98 0.97
CA HIS A 91 -17.91 23.61 -0.36
C HIS A 91 -18.83 22.94 -1.39
N ALA A 92 -19.44 21.78 -1.07
CA ALA A 92 -20.24 21.00 -2.01
C ALA A 92 -21.40 21.80 -2.65
N ARG A 93 -22.01 22.73 -1.92
CA ARG A 93 -23.09 23.59 -2.45
C ARG A 93 -22.58 24.53 -3.55
N GLU A 94 -21.41 25.12 -3.35
CA GLU A 94 -20.78 26.03 -4.30
C GLU A 94 -20.34 25.28 -5.57
N VAL A 95 -19.75 24.09 -5.40
CA VAL A 95 -19.36 23.24 -6.53
C VAL A 95 -20.57 22.85 -7.37
N ASN A 96 -21.68 22.46 -6.73
CA ASN A 96 -22.91 22.09 -7.44
C ASN A 96 -23.56 23.29 -8.14
N ALA A 97 -23.42 24.51 -7.61
CA ALA A 97 -23.96 25.71 -8.23
C ALA A 97 -23.13 26.16 -9.44
N THR A 98 -21.80 26.19 -9.30
CA THR A 98 -20.87 26.73 -10.30
C THR A 98 -20.42 25.70 -11.33
N HIS A 99 -20.52 24.41 -11.00
CA HIS A 99 -19.91 23.30 -11.76
C HIS A 99 -18.40 23.50 -12.02
N ALA A 100 -17.73 24.23 -11.12
CA ALA A 100 -16.30 24.53 -11.20
C ALA A 100 -15.48 23.64 -10.24
N GLN A 101 -14.19 23.46 -10.55
CA GLN A 101 -13.25 22.86 -9.59
C GLN A 101 -13.00 23.82 -8.42
N LEU A 102 -12.71 23.25 -7.25
CA LEU A 102 -12.32 24.03 -6.09
C LEU A 102 -10.93 24.65 -6.29
N PRO A 103 -10.72 25.90 -5.83
CA PRO A 103 -9.40 26.53 -5.84
C PRO A 103 -8.33 25.70 -5.13
N THR A 104 -7.09 25.80 -5.62
CA THR A 104 -5.90 25.14 -5.06
C THR A 104 -5.72 25.42 -3.58
N ASP A 105 -6.02 26.65 -3.13
CA ASP A 105 -5.82 27.07 -1.74
C ASP A 105 -6.63 26.26 -0.74
N ILE A 106 -7.83 25.77 -1.11
CA ILE A 106 -8.65 24.91 -0.24
C ILE A 106 -7.93 23.58 0.04
N PHE A 107 -7.27 23.04 -0.98
CA PHE A 107 -6.50 21.80 -0.84
C PHE A 107 -5.20 22.03 -0.06
N GLU A 108 -4.53 23.17 -0.25
CA GLU A 108 -3.34 23.51 0.55
C GLU A 108 -3.69 23.69 2.03
N GLU A 109 -4.81 24.34 2.32
CA GLU A 109 -5.28 24.48 3.69
C GLU A 109 -5.65 23.12 4.30
N ALA A 110 -6.31 22.24 3.53
CA ALA A 110 -6.59 20.89 3.98
C ALA A 110 -5.31 20.10 4.35
N LEU A 111 -4.20 20.28 3.64
CA LEU A 111 -2.90 19.66 3.99
C LEU A 111 -2.31 20.18 5.30
N ARG A 112 -2.63 21.42 5.71
CA ARG A 112 -2.18 22.00 7.00
C ARG A 112 -3.09 21.63 8.16
N SER A 113 -4.38 21.39 7.91
CA SER A 113 -5.36 21.14 8.99
C SER A 113 -5.69 19.66 9.21
N TYR A 114 -5.54 18.79 8.20
CA TYR A 114 -5.97 17.40 8.27
C TYR A 114 -4.82 16.40 8.03
N PRO A 115 -4.87 15.21 8.66
CA PRO A 115 -3.91 14.14 8.39
C PRO A 115 -3.89 13.77 6.91
N THR A 116 -2.74 13.29 6.43
CA THR A 116 -2.55 12.90 5.04
C THR A 116 -2.09 11.46 4.90
N VAL A 117 -2.71 10.73 3.99
CA VAL A 117 -2.26 9.40 3.55
C VAL A 117 -1.72 9.52 2.13
N ILE A 118 -0.47 9.15 1.93
CA ILE A 118 0.09 8.95 0.60
C ILE A 118 -0.19 7.51 0.19
N TYR A 119 -0.98 7.33 -0.87
CA TYR A 119 -1.39 6.03 -1.37
C TYR A 119 -0.47 5.57 -2.52
N LEU A 120 0.13 4.39 -2.33
CA LEU A 120 1.10 3.75 -3.22
C LEU A 120 0.46 2.45 -3.76
N HIS A 121 0.12 2.45 -5.05
CA HIS A 121 -0.67 1.39 -5.66
C HIS A 121 0.13 0.14 -6.05
N GLY A 122 -0.57 -0.97 -6.30
CA GLY A 122 0.04 -2.23 -6.73
C GLY A 122 0.48 -2.29 -8.20
N ASN A 123 0.83 -3.50 -8.66
CA ASN A 123 1.18 -3.79 -10.05
C ASN A 123 0.08 -3.34 -11.05
N GLY A 124 0.51 -2.85 -12.21
CA GLY A 124 -0.33 -2.50 -13.36
C GLY A 124 -1.25 -1.31 -13.19
N LEU A 125 -2.11 -1.09 -14.20
CA LEU A 125 -3.20 -0.11 -14.21
C LEU A 125 -2.72 1.31 -13.86
N ASN A 126 -3.60 2.21 -13.42
CA ASN A 126 -3.21 3.57 -13.02
C ASN A 126 -4.18 4.13 -11.98
N ARG A 127 -3.95 5.35 -11.48
CA ARG A 127 -4.75 6.00 -10.44
C ARG A 127 -6.23 6.14 -10.81
N ALA A 128 -6.58 6.11 -12.09
CA ALA A 128 -7.97 6.13 -12.55
C ALA A 128 -8.70 4.77 -12.47
N ALA A 129 -8.00 3.68 -12.13
CA ALA A 129 -8.61 2.37 -11.96
C ALA A 129 -9.70 2.39 -10.87
N THR A 130 -10.85 1.76 -11.16
CA THR A 130 -12.06 1.86 -10.34
C THR A 130 -11.85 1.42 -8.89
N PHE A 131 -11.15 0.32 -8.65
CA PHE A 131 -10.92 -0.17 -7.28
C PHE A 131 -9.96 0.75 -6.49
N ARG A 132 -8.95 1.33 -7.14
CA ARG A 132 -8.01 2.27 -6.50
C ARG A 132 -8.70 3.55 -6.06
N ARG A 133 -9.48 4.15 -6.96
CA ARG A 133 -10.28 5.35 -6.65
C ARG A 133 -11.28 5.08 -5.53
N ARG A 134 -11.94 3.92 -5.56
CA ARG A 134 -12.88 3.54 -4.51
C ARG A 134 -12.20 3.41 -3.15
N ILE A 135 -11.01 2.81 -3.09
CA ILE A 135 -10.23 2.73 -1.85
C ILE A 135 -9.87 4.13 -1.36
N CYS A 136 -9.28 4.97 -2.22
CA CYS A 136 -8.89 6.34 -1.85
C CYS A 136 -10.10 7.14 -1.34
N GLN A 137 -11.21 7.10 -2.08
CA GLN A 137 -12.46 7.77 -1.70
C GLN A 137 -12.97 7.25 -0.35
N GLN A 138 -13.05 5.93 -0.15
CA GLN A 138 -13.56 5.37 1.09
C GLN A 138 -12.69 5.70 2.31
N VAL A 139 -11.36 5.69 2.15
CA VAL A 139 -10.42 6.07 3.22
C VAL A 139 -10.56 7.56 3.53
N SER A 140 -10.52 8.42 2.51
CA SER A 140 -10.71 9.86 2.67
C SER A 140 -12.02 10.19 3.36
N GLU A 141 -13.11 9.56 2.93
CA GLU A 141 -14.46 9.84 3.42
C GLU A 141 -14.67 9.41 4.87
N ARG A 142 -14.22 8.21 5.22
CA ARG A 142 -14.51 7.60 6.54
C ARG A 142 -13.52 8.02 7.61
N MET A 143 -12.25 8.23 7.24
CA MET A 143 -11.23 8.67 8.18
C MET A 143 -11.11 10.20 8.23
N ASN A 144 -11.75 10.91 7.30
CA ASN A 144 -11.70 12.36 7.19
C ASN A 144 -10.25 12.86 7.04
N VAL A 145 -9.56 12.32 6.04
CA VAL A 145 -8.13 12.58 5.77
C VAL A 145 -7.91 12.97 4.31
N ASN A 146 -6.82 13.70 4.06
CA ASN A 146 -6.31 13.91 2.71
C ASN A 146 -5.78 12.59 2.16
N ILE A 147 -6.02 12.28 0.88
CA ILE A 147 -5.30 11.22 0.17
C ILE A 147 -4.51 11.82 -0.97
N VAL A 148 -3.19 11.58 -0.99
CA VAL A 148 -2.31 11.89 -2.13
C VAL A 148 -1.97 10.58 -2.82
N ALA A 149 -2.58 10.32 -3.97
CA ALA A 149 -2.36 9.12 -4.77
C ALA A 149 -1.51 9.45 -6.00
N ILE A 150 -0.35 8.78 -6.14
CA ILE A 150 0.56 8.97 -7.27
C ILE A 150 0.49 7.79 -8.24
N ASP A 151 0.69 8.05 -9.53
CA ASP A 151 1.12 7.05 -10.50
C ASP A 151 2.64 7.14 -10.64
N TYR A 152 3.37 6.04 -10.40
CA TYR A 152 4.83 6.03 -10.55
C TYR A 152 5.27 6.39 -11.97
N ARG A 153 6.54 6.74 -12.15
CA ARG A 153 7.13 6.95 -13.47
C ARG A 153 6.78 5.81 -14.44
N GLY A 154 6.34 6.17 -15.64
CA GLY A 154 5.88 5.24 -16.67
C GLY A 154 4.45 4.69 -16.51
N TYR A 155 3.75 4.99 -15.41
CA TYR A 155 2.32 4.68 -15.24
C TYR A 155 1.45 5.85 -15.67
N GLY A 156 0.25 5.55 -16.18
CA GLY A 156 -0.74 6.55 -16.55
C GLY A 156 -0.17 7.63 -17.49
N ASP A 157 -0.17 8.87 -17.01
CA ASP A 157 0.41 10.06 -17.65
C ASP A 157 1.73 10.53 -17.00
N SER A 158 2.33 9.75 -16.11
CA SER A 158 3.66 10.03 -15.54
C SER A 158 4.77 9.74 -16.56
N SER A 159 5.82 10.57 -16.57
CA SER A 159 6.97 10.42 -17.47
C SER A 159 7.90 9.28 -17.03
N GLY A 160 8.89 8.95 -17.87
CA GLY A 160 9.97 8.02 -17.50
C GLY A 160 9.61 6.53 -17.58
N VAL A 161 10.47 5.70 -17.00
CA VAL A 161 10.39 4.24 -17.02
C VAL A 161 10.64 3.72 -15.60
N PRO A 162 9.83 2.79 -15.08
CA PRO A 162 9.96 2.34 -13.69
C PRO A 162 11.26 1.55 -13.48
N SER A 163 11.84 1.78 -12.32
CA SER A 163 12.91 0.99 -11.72
C SER A 163 12.66 0.96 -10.21
N GLU A 164 13.27 0.02 -9.49
CA GLU A 164 13.10 -0.08 -8.03
C GLU A 164 13.48 1.23 -7.32
N LYS A 165 14.68 1.76 -7.59
CA LYS A 165 15.09 3.07 -7.10
C LYS A 165 14.14 4.18 -7.55
N GLY A 166 13.73 4.17 -8.82
CA GLY A 166 12.92 5.24 -9.40
C GLY A 166 11.54 5.37 -8.75
N VAL A 167 10.83 4.26 -8.52
CA VAL A 167 9.51 4.32 -7.88
C VAL A 167 9.59 4.72 -6.40
N VAL A 168 10.71 4.42 -5.73
CA VAL A 168 10.99 4.91 -4.36
C VAL A 168 11.30 6.41 -4.37
N ASP A 169 12.02 6.92 -5.37
CA ASP A 169 12.24 8.36 -5.56
C ASP A 169 10.93 9.11 -5.82
N ASP A 170 10.01 8.54 -6.60
CA ASP A 170 8.69 9.12 -6.86
C ASP A 170 7.85 9.20 -5.57
N ALA A 171 7.85 8.13 -4.76
CA ALA A 171 7.16 8.10 -3.48
C ALA A 171 7.78 9.07 -2.46
N TYR A 172 9.10 9.17 -2.43
CA TYR A 172 9.82 10.14 -1.60
C TYR A 172 9.46 11.58 -2.00
N ALA A 173 9.35 11.89 -3.29
CA ALA A 173 8.92 13.21 -3.76
C ALA A 173 7.50 13.57 -3.30
N ALA A 174 6.58 12.59 -3.25
CA ALA A 174 5.25 12.80 -2.67
C ALA A 174 5.30 13.13 -1.18
N VAL A 175 6.17 12.45 -0.41
CA VAL A 175 6.42 12.75 1.01
C VAL A 175 6.96 14.17 1.16
N THR A 176 7.99 14.53 0.39
CA THR A 176 8.58 15.87 0.42
C THR A 176 7.55 16.94 0.09
N TYR A 177 6.70 16.72 -0.90
CA TYR A 177 5.62 17.64 -1.28
C TYR A 177 4.61 17.83 -0.15
N VAL A 178 4.07 16.74 0.41
CA VAL A 178 3.10 16.84 1.50
C VAL A 178 3.73 17.53 2.71
N ARG A 179 4.97 17.20 3.04
CA ARG A 179 5.71 17.88 4.10
C ARG A 179 5.96 19.35 3.77
N SER A 180 6.33 19.77 2.57
CA SER A 180 6.54 21.21 2.33
C SER A 180 5.24 22.03 2.44
N HIS A 181 4.09 21.44 2.11
CA HIS A 181 2.81 22.17 2.05
C HIS A 181 1.96 22.08 3.34
N SER A 182 2.24 21.09 4.20
CA SER A 182 1.54 20.85 5.47
C SER A 182 2.11 21.62 6.67
N LEU A 183 3.07 22.54 6.46
CA LEU A 183 3.62 23.32 7.57
C LEU A 183 2.62 24.41 7.91
N ASP A 184 2.14 24.40 9.15
CA ASP A 184 1.51 25.58 9.71
C ASP A 184 2.61 26.47 10.30
N GLU A 185 2.89 27.59 9.64
CA GLU A 185 3.90 28.57 10.05
C GLU A 185 3.60 29.19 11.43
N THR A 186 2.33 29.19 11.86
CA THR A 186 1.93 29.80 13.14
C THR A 186 2.19 28.87 14.31
N THR A 187 1.90 27.58 14.15
CA THR A 187 2.08 26.57 15.20
C THR A 187 3.40 25.82 15.08
N SER A 188 4.10 25.94 13.95
CA SER A 188 5.25 25.10 13.56
C SER A 188 4.94 23.60 13.61
N LYS A 189 3.67 23.23 13.50
CA LYS A 189 3.20 21.84 13.53
C LYS A 189 2.79 21.36 12.14
N ARG A 190 2.71 20.05 12.02
CA ARG A 190 2.26 19.33 10.83
C ARG A 190 1.19 18.33 11.25
N PRO A 191 0.14 18.10 10.47
CA PRO A 191 -0.73 16.93 10.66
C PRO A 191 0.04 15.61 10.47
N SER A 192 -0.55 14.51 10.92
CA SER A 192 0.03 13.17 10.74
C SER A 192 0.17 12.77 9.28
N LEU A 193 1.27 12.09 8.97
CA LEU A 193 1.58 11.57 7.64
C LEU A 193 1.66 10.05 7.66
N THR A 194 0.93 9.40 6.75
CA THR A 194 0.91 7.94 6.57
C THR A 194 1.36 7.56 5.18
N LEU A 195 2.22 6.55 5.06
CA LEU A 195 2.42 5.83 3.80
C LEU A 195 1.51 4.61 3.77
N MET A 196 0.67 4.48 2.75
CA MET A 196 -0.21 3.32 2.56
C MET A 196 0.12 2.62 1.23
N GLY A 197 0.74 1.45 1.32
CA GLY A 197 1.06 0.60 0.18
C GLY A 197 0.05 -0.53 -0.02
N GLN A 198 -0.24 -0.88 -1.27
CA GLN A 198 -0.99 -2.11 -1.62
C GLN A 198 -0.16 -2.98 -2.57
N SER A 199 -0.04 -4.29 -2.28
CA SER A 199 0.66 -5.24 -3.14
C SER A 199 2.10 -4.77 -3.44
N LEU A 200 2.51 -4.59 -4.71
CA LEU A 200 3.80 -3.96 -5.06
C LEU A 200 4.07 -2.66 -4.28
N GLY A 201 3.04 -1.85 -4.07
CA GLY A 201 3.13 -0.60 -3.31
C GLY A 201 3.57 -0.79 -1.86
N THR A 202 3.41 -1.98 -1.24
CA THR A 202 3.93 -2.23 0.12
C THR A 202 5.44 -2.20 0.15
N ALA A 203 6.11 -2.80 -0.83
CA ALA A 203 7.56 -2.79 -0.90
C ALA A 203 8.08 -1.36 -1.14
N ILE A 204 7.43 -0.61 -2.04
CA ILE A 204 7.76 0.79 -2.31
C ILE A 204 7.57 1.66 -1.05
N ALA A 205 6.45 1.49 -0.35
CA ALA A 205 6.15 2.20 0.90
C ALA A 205 7.20 1.90 1.98
N THR A 206 7.55 0.62 2.17
CA THR A 206 8.55 0.20 3.15
C THR A 206 9.93 0.74 2.84
N GLN A 207 10.39 0.67 1.58
CA GLN A 207 11.68 1.23 1.18
C GLN A 207 11.73 2.75 1.32
N THR A 208 10.61 3.42 1.02
CA THR A 208 10.48 4.88 1.26
C THR A 208 10.54 5.19 2.75
N ALA A 209 9.82 4.44 3.59
CA ALA A 209 9.84 4.60 5.05
C ALA A 209 11.24 4.37 5.63
N LEU A 210 11.96 3.35 5.16
CA LEU A 210 13.34 3.07 5.57
C LEU A 210 14.28 4.24 5.22
N ARG A 211 14.14 4.80 4.00
CA ARG A 211 14.90 5.98 3.60
C ARG A 211 14.63 7.17 4.51
N LEU A 212 13.36 7.46 4.79
CA LEU A 212 12.96 8.54 5.70
C LEU A 212 13.57 8.32 7.10
N TYR A 213 13.48 7.10 7.62
CA TYR A 213 14.04 6.71 8.91
C TYR A 213 15.56 6.95 8.97
N ARG A 214 16.31 6.49 7.96
CA ARG A 214 17.77 6.72 7.86
C ARG A 214 18.15 8.19 7.72
N GLU A 215 17.30 8.99 7.09
CA GLU A 215 17.49 10.45 6.95
C GLU A 215 17.00 11.25 8.18
N GLY A 216 16.50 10.58 9.23
CA GLY A 216 15.97 11.24 10.44
C GLY A 216 14.63 11.95 10.21
N ILE A 217 13.90 11.60 9.15
CA ILE A 217 12.63 12.20 8.78
C ILE A 217 11.49 11.39 9.40
N TYR A 218 10.80 11.97 10.39
CA TYR A 218 9.70 11.30 11.10
C TYR A 218 8.51 10.98 10.19
N LEU A 219 8.02 9.74 10.26
CA LEU A 219 6.80 9.27 9.62
C LEU A 219 5.88 8.71 10.71
N ASP A 220 4.61 9.12 10.74
CA ASP A 220 3.71 8.70 11.81
C ASP A 220 3.28 7.22 11.66
N SER A 221 2.98 6.75 10.43
CA SER A 221 2.66 5.33 10.19
C SER A 221 2.97 4.81 8.80
N LEU A 222 3.11 3.49 8.74
CA LEU A 222 3.27 2.67 7.54
C LEU A 222 2.17 1.61 7.50
N VAL A 223 1.25 1.71 6.53
CA VAL A 223 0.16 0.77 6.31
C VAL A 223 0.48 -0.10 5.10
N LEU A 224 0.54 -1.42 5.30
CA LEU A 224 0.89 -2.41 4.29
C LEU A 224 -0.30 -3.34 4.03
N LEU A 225 -0.91 -3.23 2.85
CA LEU A 225 -2.06 -4.01 2.42
C LEU A 225 -1.62 -5.10 1.45
N ALA A 226 -1.85 -6.37 1.78
CA ALA A 226 -1.39 -7.53 1.00
C ALA A 226 0.14 -7.49 0.76
N ALA A 227 0.92 -7.45 1.84
CA ALA A 227 2.37 -7.32 1.74
C ALA A 227 3.06 -8.66 1.44
N PHE A 228 4.22 -8.59 0.80
CA PHE A 228 5.13 -9.71 0.60
C PHE A 228 6.49 -9.43 1.24
N LYS A 229 7.16 -10.49 1.70
CA LYS A 229 8.44 -10.37 2.44
C LYS A 229 9.63 -9.98 1.57
N ALA A 230 9.71 -10.52 0.36
CA ALA A 230 10.74 -10.19 -0.64
C ALA A 230 10.24 -10.54 -2.03
N LEU A 231 10.73 -9.86 -3.07
CA LEU A 231 10.28 -10.12 -4.44
C LEU A 231 10.79 -11.47 -4.95
N ARG A 232 11.98 -11.91 -4.54
CA ARG A 232 12.58 -13.16 -5.00
C ARG A 232 11.68 -14.40 -4.81
N PRO A 233 11.13 -14.70 -3.61
CA PRO A 233 10.13 -15.77 -3.44
C PRO A 233 8.89 -15.57 -4.32
N MET A 234 8.42 -14.32 -4.45
CA MET A 234 7.26 -13.99 -5.28
C MET A 234 7.49 -14.30 -6.76
N VAL A 235 8.70 -14.17 -7.28
CA VAL A 235 9.02 -14.47 -8.69
C VAL A 235 8.76 -15.95 -9.02
N ILE A 236 9.02 -16.86 -8.07
CA ILE A 236 8.72 -18.30 -8.22
C ILE A 236 7.23 -18.58 -8.02
N GLU A 237 6.62 -17.94 -7.02
CA GLU A 237 5.27 -18.26 -6.56
C GLU A 237 4.17 -17.56 -7.37
N PHE A 238 4.51 -16.47 -8.06
CA PHE A 238 3.56 -15.71 -8.83
C PHE A 238 2.99 -16.57 -9.97
N LYS A 239 1.67 -16.66 -9.97
CA LYS A 239 0.91 -17.33 -11.01
C LYS A 239 0.36 -16.29 -11.96
N LEU A 240 0.74 -16.36 -13.24
CA LEU A 240 0.13 -15.57 -14.28
C LEU A 240 -1.38 -15.87 -14.31
N ALA A 241 -2.19 -14.82 -14.19
CA ALA A 241 -3.65 -14.90 -14.05
C ALA A 241 -4.14 -15.81 -12.91
N GLY A 242 -3.32 -16.04 -11.87
CA GLY A 242 -3.63 -16.94 -10.75
C GLY A 242 -3.55 -18.44 -11.07
N ILE A 243 -3.21 -18.80 -12.32
CA ILE A 243 -3.32 -20.19 -12.81
C ILE A 243 -1.95 -20.76 -13.19
N VAL A 244 -1.13 -20.00 -13.93
CA VAL A 244 0.10 -20.53 -14.54
C VAL A 244 1.32 -20.10 -13.74
N PRO A 245 1.98 -20.99 -12.97
CA PRO A 245 3.21 -20.63 -12.25
C PRO A 245 4.28 -20.29 -13.27
N MET A 246 4.86 -19.09 -13.23
CA MET A 246 5.84 -18.69 -14.26
C MET A 246 7.19 -19.36 -14.04
N LEU A 247 7.76 -19.25 -12.84
CA LEU A 247 9.09 -19.80 -12.54
C LEU A 247 9.06 -20.93 -11.50
N GLY A 248 7.86 -21.49 -11.25
CA GLY A 248 7.66 -22.59 -10.31
C GLY A 248 8.48 -23.85 -10.65
N PHE A 249 8.80 -24.07 -11.93
CA PHE A 249 9.63 -25.19 -12.37
C PHE A 249 11.07 -25.12 -11.84
N LEU A 250 11.57 -23.93 -11.47
CA LEU A 250 12.91 -23.77 -10.89
C LEU A 250 13.05 -24.53 -9.56
N ASN A 251 11.96 -24.81 -8.84
CA ASN A 251 11.99 -25.59 -7.61
C ASN A 251 12.48 -27.03 -7.80
N TYR A 252 12.48 -27.55 -9.03
CA TYR A 252 13.00 -28.88 -9.34
C TYR A 252 14.52 -28.89 -9.59
N PHE A 253 15.17 -27.73 -9.66
CA PHE A 253 16.61 -27.62 -9.95
C PHE A 253 17.41 -27.35 -8.67
N PRO A 254 18.52 -28.07 -8.42
CA PRO A 254 19.34 -27.89 -7.22
C PRO A 254 20.06 -26.54 -7.18
N TYR A 255 20.39 -25.94 -8.33
CA TYR A 255 21.09 -24.65 -8.46
C TYR A 255 20.14 -23.45 -8.64
N LYS A 256 18.89 -23.57 -8.16
CA LYS A 256 17.86 -22.54 -8.39
C LYS A 256 18.26 -21.16 -7.87
N GLU A 257 18.97 -21.08 -6.75
CA GLU A 257 19.35 -19.81 -6.14
C GLU A 257 20.37 -19.07 -7.03
N GLU A 258 21.37 -19.77 -7.55
CA GLU A 258 22.35 -19.22 -8.49
C GLU A 258 21.67 -18.74 -9.78
N ILE A 259 20.68 -19.49 -10.28
CA ILE A 259 19.91 -19.10 -11.46
C ILE A 259 19.12 -17.81 -11.17
N LEU A 260 18.48 -17.72 -10.00
CA LEU A 260 17.73 -16.53 -9.61
C LEU A 260 18.63 -15.31 -9.44
N ASP A 261 19.85 -15.46 -8.92
CA ASP A 261 20.81 -14.36 -8.77
C ASP A 261 21.17 -13.71 -10.11
N HIS A 262 21.28 -14.50 -11.18
CA HIS A 262 21.60 -13.98 -12.51
C HIS A 262 20.35 -13.46 -13.25
N PHE A 263 19.16 -13.90 -12.83
CA PHE A 263 17.93 -13.70 -13.58
C PHE A 263 17.05 -12.59 -13.02
N VAL A 264 17.06 -12.39 -11.70
CA VAL A 264 16.22 -11.42 -10.99
C VAL A 264 16.97 -10.10 -10.85
N HIS A 265 16.52 -9.07 -11.57
CA HIS A 265 17.11 -7.72 -11.58
C HIS A 265 16.51 -6.78 -10.53
N TYR A 266 15.51 -7.24 -9.77
CA TYR A 266 14.74 -6.47 -8.81
C TYR A 266 14.66 -7.21 -7.49
N GLU A 267 14.94 -6.54 -6.38
CA GLU A 267 15.14 -7.21 -5.09
C GLU A 267 13.97 -6.98 -4.15
N PHE A 268 13.51 -5.73 -4.00
CA PHE A 268 12.44 -5.31 -3.09
C PHE A 268 12.37 -6.17 -1.81
N ASP A 269 13.29 -5.92 -0.88
CA ASP A 269 13.37 -6.65 0.39
C ASP A 269 12.57 -5.92 1.48
N THR A 270 11.29 -6.29 1.64
CA THR A 270 10.42 -5.74 2.69
C THR A 270 10.87 -6.22 4.07
N MET A 271 11.33 -7.47 4.19
CA MET A 271 11.70 -8.09 5.46
C MET A 271 12.88 -7.37 6.10
N SER A 272 13.99 -7.24 5.40
CA SER A 272 15.18 -6.57 5.94
C SER A 272 14.94 -5.09 6.23
N ALA A 273 14.15 -4.42 5.39
CA ALA A 273 13.81 -3.02 5.61
C ALA A 273 12.94 -2.80 6.86
N LEU A 274 11.95 -3.66 7.09
CA LEU A 274 11.16 -3.61 8.32
C LEU A 274 11.99 -4.01 9.53
N GLU A 275 12.84 -5.03 9.42
CA GLU A 275 13.72 -5.47 10.51
C GLU A 275 14.61 -4.34 11.01
N GLU A 276 15.21 -3.55 10.12
CA GLU A 276 16.03 -2.41 10.49
C GLU A 276 15.24 -1.33 11.24
N MET A 277 14.06 -0.94 10.73
CA MET A 277 13.20 0.02 11.42
C MET A 277 12.71 -0.51 12.76
N VAL A 278 12.42 -1.81 12.85
CA VAL A 278 11.91 -2.45 14.06
C VAL A 278 12.99 -2.54 15.15
N ARG A 279 14.25 -2.81 14.79
CA ARG A 279 15.38 -2.73 15.74
C ARG A 279 15.55 -1.34 16.32
N GLY A 280 15.29 -0.31 15.52
CA GLY A 280 15.31 1.09 15.92
C GLY A 280 14.41 1.46 17.11
N PHE A 281 13.37 0.68 17.38
CA PHE A 281 12.55 0.83 18.59
C PHE A 281 13.35 0.59 19.89
N THR A 282 14.55 -0.01 19.81
CA THR A 282 15.35 -0.44 20.96
C THR A 282 16.74 0.19 21.06
N GLU A 283 17.13 1.03 20.09
CA GLU A 283 18.49 1.64 19.97
C GLU A 283 18.44 3.18 19.82
N ASP A 284 19.61 3.85 19.91
CA ASP A 284 19.82 5.30 19.69
C ASP A 284 19.54 5.69 18.22
N SER A 285 18.28 5.62 17.84
CA SER A 285 17.82 5.86 16.48
C SER A 285 17.75 7.35 16.16
N PRO A 286 18.05 7.77 14.92
CA PRO A 286 18.01 9.19 14.52
C PRO A 286 16.60 9.77 14.62
N VAL A 287 15.57 8.92 14.53
CA VAL A 287 14.16 9.27 14.66
C VAL A 287 13.38 8.05 15.14
N LEU A 288 12.24 8.28 15.83
CA LEU A 288 11.33 7.20 16.18
C LEU A 288 10.79 6.51 14.91
N PRO A 289 10.80 5.17 14.84
CA PRO A 289 10.23 4.46 13.71
C PRO A 289 8.69 4.59 13.67
N PRO A 290 8.08 4.48 12.48
CA PRO A 290 6.64 4.65 12.31
C PRO A 290 5.85 3.53 12.99
N SER A 291 4.60 3.78 13.37
CA SER A 291 3.66 2.69 13.68
C SER A 291 3.40 1.87 12.41
N ILE A 292 3.63 0.56 12.47
CA ILE A 292 3.47 -0.34 11.32
C ILE A 292 2.16 -1.11 11.45
N LEU A 293 1.32 -1.07 10.41
CA LEU A 293 0.09 -1.85 10.30
C LEU A 293 0.12 -2.72 9.05
N LEU A 294 0.02 -4.02 9.24
CA LEU A 294 -0.07 -5.03 8.20
C LEU A 294 -1.49 -5.57 8.13
N MET A 295 -2.09 -5.58 6.94
CA MET A 295 -3.41 -6.19 6.71
C MET A 295 -3.37 -7.15 5.54
N HIS A 296 -3.80 -8.40 5.76
CA HIS A 296 -3.73 -9.46 4.73
C HIS A 296 -4.95 -10.37 4.77
N ALA A 297 -5.41 -10.83 3.61
CA ALA A 297 -6.52 -11.79 3.53
C ALA A 297 -6.03 -13.23 3.44
N SER A 298 -6.62 -14.12 4.24
CA SER A 298 -6.33 -15.55 4.25
C SER A 298 -6.64 -16.21 2.90
N ASN A 299 -7.59 -15.64 2.14
CA ASN A 299 -7.99 -16.11 0.82
C ASN A 299 -7.39 -15.29 -0.34
N ASP A 300 -6.28 -14.58 -0.12
CA ASP A 300 -5.55 -13.87 -1.18
C ASP A 300 -5.00 -14.89 -2.20
N PRO A 301 -5.46 -14.87 -3.47
CA PRO A 301 -5.02 -15.81 -4.49
C PRO A 301 -3.70 -15.41 -5.17
N VAL A 302 -3.18 -14.22 -4.88
CA VAL A 302 -1.99 -13.63 -5.51
C VAL A 302 -0.79 -13.73 -4.58
N ILE A 303 -0.94 -13.27 -3.33
CA ILE A 303 0.13 -13.28 -2.32
C ILE A 303 -0.33 -14.14 -1.15
N PRO A 304 0.26 -15.32 -0.95
CA PRO A 304 -0.08 -16.19 0.17
C PRO A 304 0.07 -15.48 1.53
N VAL A 305 -0.85 -15.77 2.46
CA VAL A 305 -0.91 -15.10 3.78
C VAL A 305 0.36 -15.29 4.62
N TYR A 306 1.10 -16.37 4.41
CA TYR A 306 2.31 -16.67 5.18
C TYR A 306 3.38 -15.57 5.02
N HIS A 307 3.41 -14.82 3.91
CA HIS A 307 4.32 -13.69 3.77
C HIS A 307 4.10 -12.63 4.85
N ALA A 308 2.83 -12.31 5.12
CA ALA A 308 2.46 -11.37 6.16
C ALA A 308 2.73 -11.95 7.57
N GLU A 309 2.50 -13.24 7.75
CA GLU A 309 2.80 -13.93 9.01
C GLU A 309 4.30 -13.94 9.31
N ASP A 310 5.15 -14.18 8.31
CA ASP A 310 6.61 -14.11 8.46
C ASP A 310 7.08 -12.71 8.86
N LEU A 311 6.54 -11.66 8.23
CA LEU A 311 6.85 -10.27 8.59
C LEU A 311 6.45 -9.95 10.04
N TYR A 312 5.29 -10.44 10.47
CA TYR A 312 4.82 -10.29 11.84
C TYR A 312 5.70 -11.05 12.84
N ASN A 313 6.03 -12.30 12.54
CA ASN A 313 6.88 -13.15 13.39
C ASN A 313 8.27 -12.52 13.56
N MET A 314 8.84 -11.96 12.48
CA MET A 314 10.09 -11.20 12.56
C MET A 314 9.97 -10.03 13.55
N ALA A 315 8.91 -9.23 13.43
CA ALA A 315 8.72 -8.09 14.34
C ALA A 315 8.56 -8.56 15.80
N GLU A 316 7.86 -9.69 16.02
CA GLU A 316 7.68 -10.31 17.32
C GLU A 316 9.00 -10.77 17.95
N GLU A 317 9.86 -11.42 17.17
CA GLU A 317 11.17 -11.88 17.60
C GLU A 317 12.12 -10.71 17.91
N ARG A 318 12.06 -9.63 17.11
CA ARG A 318 13.03 -8.53 17.17
C ARG A 318 12.74 -7.49 18.24
N THR A 319 11.48 -7.19 18.51
CA THR A 319 11.13 -6.19 19.55
C THR A 319 11.20 -6.74 20.98
N GLN A 320 11.25 -8.08 21.14
CA GLN A 320 11.09 -8.74 22.45
C GLN A 320 9.90 -8.17 23.26
N ALA A 321 8.83 -7.75 22.56
CA ALA A 321 7.78 -6.89 23.13
C ALA A 321 7.31 -7.35 24.51
N MET A 322 7.38 -6.45 25.49
CA MET A 322 7.00 -6.70 26.89
C MET A 322 5.55 -7.18 27.05
N THR A 323 4.70 -6.95 26.05
CA THR A 323 3.30 -7.38 26.06
C THR A 323 2.89 -7.89 24.68
N LYS A 324 2.64 -9.20 24.60
CA LYS A 324 2.04 -9.86 23.43
C LYS A 324 0.53 -9.89 23.61
N MET A 325 -0.22 -9.31 22.68
CA MET A 325 -1.68 -9.39 22.70
C MET A 325 -2.18 -10.31 21.58
N SER A 326 -2.58 -11.52 21.99
CA SER A 326 -3.39 -12.41 21.16
C SER A 326 -4.84 -11.91 21.12
N SER A 327 -5.51 -12.17 19.99
CA SER A 327 -6.89 -11.81 19.68
C SER A 327 -7.91 -12.14 20.80
N TYR A 328 -8.92 -11.26 20.93
CA TYR A 328 -10.13 -11.34 21.78
C TYR A 328 -10.02 -11.07 23.28
N HIS A 329 -9.59 -9.89 23.73
CA HIS A 329 -9.99 -9.40 25.05
C HIS A 329 -10.77 -8.07 24.94
N VAL A 330 -12.08 -8.16 25.18
CA VAL A 330 -12.95 -7.02 25.48
C VAL A 330 -12.65 -6.61 26.92
N TRP A 331 -11.97 -5.47 27.13
CA TRP A 331 -11.79 -4.91 28.46
C TRP A 331 -12.78 -3.76 28.70
N SER A 332 -13.54 -3.89 29.79
CA SER A 332 -14.47 -2.89 30.29
C SER A 332 -13.74 -1.73 30.99
N SER A 333 -14.20 -0.51 30.70
CA SER A 333 -14.22 0.69 31.55
C SER A 333 -13.08 0.92 32.56
N LYS A 334 -11.87 1.14 32.05
CA LYS A 334 -10.87 2.13 32.51
C LYS A 334 -9.61 1.81 31.72
N VAL A 335 -9.37 2.56 30.64
CA VAL A 335 -8.11 2.45 29.90
C VAL A 335 -7.06 3.15 30.77
N PRO A 336 -6.04 2.45 31.30
CA PRO A 336 -4.92 3.16 31.89
C PRO A 336 -4.25 3.93 30.74
N ASP A 337 -3.88 5.17 31.01
CA ASP A 337 -3.01 5.92 30.12
C ASP A 337 -1.63 5.25 30.14
N LEU A 338 -1.41 4.36 29.17
CA LEU A 338 -0.22 3.53 29.07
C LEU A 338 0.69 4.15 28.03
N GLY A 339 1.37 5.24 28.38
CA GLY A 339 2.25 6.06 27.52
C GLY A 339 2.92 5.36 26.33
N PHE A 340 4.24 5.20 26.35
CA PHE A 340 5.00 4.57 25.27
C PHE A 340 5.02 3.04 25.46
N VAL A 341 3.93 2.35 25.13
CA VAL A 341 3.92 0.87 25.16
C VAL A 341 4.09 0.30 23.75
N GLN A 342 5.29 -0.21 23.44
CA GLN A 342 5.58 -1.02 22.25
C GLN A 342 4.89 -2.39 22.37
N ALA A 343 3.67 -2.49 21.84
CA ALA A 343 2.93 -3.75 21.76
C ALA A 343 2.93 -4.31 20.33
N ILE A 344 2.92 -5.64 20.22
CA ILE A 344 2.69 -6.36 18.96
C ILE A 344 1.35 -7.09 19.04
N MET A 345 0.54 -6.95 17.99
CA MET A 345 -0.83 -7.44 17.97
C MET A 345 -1.11 -8.30 16.74
N ASN A 346 -1.69 -9.49 16.95
CA ASN A 346 -2.30 -10.30 15.89
C ASN A 346 -3.83 -10.32 16.06
N LYS A 347 -4.55 -9.95 15.01
CA LYS A 347 -6.02 -9.86 14.99
C LYS A 347 -6.58 -10.67 13.83
N GLN A 348 -7.53 -11.56 14.11
CA GLN A 348 -8.41 -12.09 13.07
C GLN A 348 -9.66 -11.22 12.95
N ALA A 349 -9.97 -10.75 11.75
CA ALA A 349 -11.20 -10.03 11.45
C ALA A 349 -12.07 -10.82 10.46
N LEU A 350 -13.31 -11.08 10.87
CA LEU A 350 -14.40 -11.54 10.01
C LEU A 350 -14.96 -10.35 9.20
N LEU A 351 -15.41 -10.60 7.96
CA LEU A 351 -16.26 -9.62 7.27
C LEU A 351 -17.47 -9.29 8.19
N PRO A 352 -17.93 -8.03 8.27
CA PRO A 352 -19.09 -7.72 9.10
C PRO A 352 -20.35 -8.34 8.48
N GLU A 353 -20.72 -9.54 8.91
CA GLU A 353 -22.11 -9.97 8.86
C GLU A 353 -22.88 -9.16 9.90
N ARG A 354 -23.56 -8.13 9.40
CA ARG A 354 -24.46 -7.19 10.10
C ARG A 354 -23.76 -6.08 10.91
N ARG A 355 -24.18 -4.85 10.61
CA ARG A 355 -24.06 -3.69 11.51
C ARG A 355 -24.62 -4.08 12.88
N GLY A 356 -23.74 -4.35 13.82
CA GLY A 356 -24.09 -4.55 15.21
C GLY A 356 -22.99 -3.95 16.07
N ARG A 357 -23.11 -2.66 16.41
CA ARG A 357 -22.61 -2.23 17.72
C ARG A 357 -23.39 -3.09 18.72
N LEU A 358 -22.76 -4.08 19.34
CA LEU A 358 -23.32 -4.68 20.55
C LEU A 358 -23.48 -3.53 21.56
N PRO A 359 -24.70 -3.17 21.97
CA PRO A 359 -24.91 -2.10 22.94
C PRO A 359 -24.21 -2.50 24.24
N GLY A 360 -23.21 -1.73 24.67
CA GLY A 360 -22.45 -1.99 25.90
C GLY A 360 -21.02 -2.52 25.70
N THR A 361 -20.62 -2.98 24.51
CA THR A 361 -19.20 -3.35 24.27
C THR A 361 -18.40 -2.13 23.83
N ARG A 362 -17.52 -1.62 24.70
CA ARG A 362 -16.44 -0.70 24.30
C ARG A 362 -15.22 -1.54 23.91
N PHE A 363 -14.89 -1.57 22.62
CA PHE A 363 -13.62 -2.13 22.16
C PHE A 363 -12.49 -1.18 22.53
N VAL A 364 -11.55 -1.65 23.35
CA VAL A 364 -10.31 -0.92 23.68
C VAL A 364 -9.18 -1.61 22.92
N LEU A 365 -8.67 -0.94 21.89
CA LEU A 365 -7.44 -1.34 21.21
C LEU A 365 -6.27 -0.59 21.88
N PRO A 366 -5.11 -1.22 22.07
CA PRO A 366 -3.87 -0.50 22.34
C PRO A 366 -3.63 0.44 21.18
N ARG A 367 -3.84 1.74 21.40
CA ARG A 367 -3.81 2.75 20.32
C ARG A 367 -2.38 3.13 19.91
N ASN A 368 -1.37 2.52 20.53
CA ASN A 368 0.05 2.83 20.39
C ASN A 368 0.92 1.59 20.09
N ALA A 369 0.33 0.50 19.56
CA ALA A 369 1.12 -0.66 19.14
C ALA A 369 2.13 -0.25 18.04
N ALA A 370 3.41 -0.60 18.24
CA ALA A 370 4.46 -0.31 17.27
C ALA A 370 4.30 -1.13 15.98
N PHE A 371 3.77 -2.35 16.10
CA PHE A 371 3.51 -3.24 14.98
C PHE A 371 2.17 -3.98 15.17
N THR A 372 1.26 -3.84 14.21
CA THR A 372 -0.05 -4.49 14.24
C THR A 372 -0.24 -5.33 12.99
N TYR A 373 -0.66 -6.59 13.15
CA TYR A 373 -1.06 -7.47 12.07
C TYR A 373 -2.55 -7.81 12.16
N VAL A 374 -3.26 -7.57 11.07
CA VAL A 374 -4.67 -7.87 10.89
C VAL A 374 -4.82 -8.90 9.77
N ARG A 375 -5.14 -10.13 10.16
CA ARG A 375 -5.52 -11.21 9.26
C ARG A 375 -7.02 -11.17 9.01
N LEU A 376 -7.43 -10.99 7.75
CA LEU A 376 -8.82 -11.11 7.33
C LEU A 376 -9.10 -12.54 6.90
N GLU A 377 -10.29 -13.07 7.18
CA GLU A 377 -10.69 -14.38 6.61
C GLU A 377 -10.97 -14.29 5.11
N LYS A 378 -11.60 -13.19 4.70
CA LYS A 378 -12.06 -12.95 3.33
C LYS A 378 -11.75 -11.51 2.91
N GLY A 379 -11.53 -11.32 1.62
CA GLY A 379 -11.23 -10.02 1.01
C GLY A 379 -10.44 -10.15 -0.28
N GLY A 380 -9.75 -11.27 -0.47
CA GLY A 380 -8.83 -11.45 -1.60
C GLY A 380 -7.75 -10.36 -1.62
N HIS A 381 -7.15 -10.18 -2.79
CA HIS A 381 -6.03 -9.27 -2.97
C HIS A 381 -6.43 -7.77 -2.97
N ASP A 382 -7.51 -7.43 -3.69
CA ASP A 382 -7.86 -6.02 -3.99
C ASP A 382 -9.01 -5.46 -3.14
N HIS A 383 -9.57 -6.24 -2.21
CA HIS A 383 -10.76 -5.82 -1.43
C HIS A 383 -10.54 -5.83 0.08
N LEU A 384 -9.29 -5.77 0.55
CA LEU A 384 -8.95 -5.72 1.97
C LEU A 384 -9.69 -4.61 2.73
N LEU A 385 -9.84 -3.43 2.13
CA LEU A 385 -10.52 -2.29 2.76
C LEU A 385 -12.02 -2.21 2.47
N ARG A 386 -12.58 -3.11 1.65
CA ARG A 386 -14.02 -3.11 1.36
C ARG A 386 -14.80 -3.44 2.62
N ASN A 387 -15.43 -2.42 3.21
CA ASN A 387 -16.12 -2.46 4.51
C ASN A 387 -15.22 -2.59 5.74
N ASN A 388 -13.90 -2.47 5.59
CA ASN A 388 -12.94 -2.60 6.69
C ASN A 388 -12.19 -1.29 7.01
N VAL A 389 -12.56 -0.17 6.40
CA VAL A 389 -11.95 1.14 6.70
C VAL A 389 -12.11 1.54 8.16
N ASP A 390 -13.24 1.19 8.79
CA ASP A 390 -13.47 1.48 10.21
C ASP A 390 -12.50 0.66 11.09
N ALA A 391 -12.17 -0.57 10.68
CA ALA A 391 -11.17 -1.39 11.35
C ALA A 391 -9.76 -0.83 11.15
N LEU A 392 -9.43 -0.37 9.95
CA LEU A 392 -8.18 0.36 9.67
C LEU A 392 -8.06 1.59 10.59
N GLN A 393 -9.09 2.44 10.64
CA GLN A 393 -9.13 3.64 11.48
C GLN A 393 -8.89 3.33 12.96
N LEU A 394 -9.48 2.25 13.46
CA LEU A 394 -9.36 1.81 14.84
C LEU A 394 -7.96 1.31 15.22
N MET A 395 -7.15 0.87 14.24
CA MET A 395 -5.82 0.31 14.44
C MET A 395 -4.70 1.34 14.20
N LEU A 396 -5.03 2.54 13.74
CA LEU A 396 -4.07 3.62 13.54
C LEU A 396 -3.95 4.51 14.79
N PRO A 397 -2.80 5.18 15.00
CA PRO A 397 -2.64 6.18 16.05
C PRO A 397 -3.73 7.26 16.01
N GLN A 398 -4.13 7.80 17.17
CA GLN A 398 -5.22 8.82 17.23
C GLN A 398 -4.92 10.07 16.41
N SER A 399 -3.64 10.44 16.30
CA SER A 399 -3.20 11.58 15.50
C SER A 399 -3.56 11.44 14.02
N MET A 400 -3.82 10.20 13.56
CA MET A 400 -4.25 9.89 12.19
C MET A 400 -5.75 10.02 11.95
N THR A 401 -6.52 10.22 13.01
CA THR A 401 -7.98 10.36 12.95
C THR A 401 -8.44 11.72 13.48
N GLY A 402 -7.53 12.72 13.49
CA GLY A 402 -7.80 14.08 13.96
C GLY A 402 -7.61 14.31 15.46
N GLY A 403 -7.01 13.38 16.20
CA GLY A 403 -6.58 13.62 17.59
C GLY A 403 -5.27 14.41 17.65
N ASP A 404 -4.99 15.05 18.79
CA ASP A 404 -3.71 15.73 19.00
C ASP A 404 -2.53 14.74 18.92
N ARG A 405 -1.44 15.16 18.26
CA ARG A 405 -0.17 14.43 18.33
C ARG A 405 0.33 14.41 19.78
N PRO A 406 0.75 13.26 20.33
CA PRO A 406 1.47 13.26 21.60
C PRO A 406 2.73 14.14 21.45
N ALA A 407 2.99 14.97 22.46
CA ALA A 407 4.22 15.74 22.51
C ALA A 407 5.38 14.75 22.69
N TYR A 408 6.23 14.63 21.67
CA TYR A 408 7.50 13.90 21.74
C TYR A 408 8.63 14.85 22.08
#